data_AF-A0A3G8JF57-F1
#
_entry.id   AF-A0A3G8JF57-F1
#
_cell.length_a   1.000
_cell.length_b   1.000
_cell.length_c   1.000
_cell.angle_alpha   90.00
_cell.angle_beta   90.00
_cell.angle_gamma   90.00
#
_symmetry.space_group_name_H-M   'P 1'
#
loop_
_entity.id
_entity.type
_entity.pdbx_description
1 polymer ?
#
loop_
_entity_poly.entity_id
_entity_poly.type
_entity_poly.pdbx_seq_one_letter_code
_entity_poly.pdbx_strand_id
1 'polypeptide(L)'
;MFGLRLRPVGRLFVAVGATVASLALVICGESTVAAEPSSPTIWLCSPTMASDPCDLPQDTTDLLTGRVSAPPPVTESEKPVDCFFVYGTATNALALNADPVASPEIQAAAKLHGARFNRTCRMFAPVYRQVSLPAGVLVNLGLAEPFAIAYRDVRKAWREYLAQADGRGVIFIADSQGAYQLRKLIREEVDPRPALRSRLAGAFLMGANVTTARGSVVGGDFRNIPVCSRRGEYGCVMAYSSNVVYPPVSAFGNSAVDVTSRASGLPFGPQYQVACTDPAVVSGDHAPVGITVPSEPFPPGLLAGFLAYARFPDAWPTSSSTWTTGRGRGVGSCDEVYGIREYHIRMIRPQPINQLPLLDTHDLDFSFGLDRLVGIAARQAEDWRAHSR
;
A
#
# COMPACT_ATOMS: atom_id res chain seq x y z
N MET A 1 69.07 -17.47 81.01
CA MET A 1 68.18 -18.02 82.04
C MET A 1 67.42 -19.18 81.43
N PHE A 2 67.42 -20.31 82.13
CA PHE A 2 66.95 -21.62 81.71
C PHE A 2 65.43 -21.70 81.49
N GLY A 3 65.04 -22.69 80.70
CA GLY A 3 63.87 -23.52 80.99
C GLY A 3 62.65 -23.30 80.09
N LEU A 4 61.86 -24.30 79.77
CA LEU A 4 61.98 -25.74 79.96
C LEU A 4 60.92 -26.35 79.03
N ARG A 5 61.26 -27.45 78.35
CA ARG A 5 60.27 -28.28 77.64
C ARG A 5 59.34 -28.95 78.65
N LEU A 6 58.08 -29.16 78.29
CA LEU A 6 57.29 -30.36 78.63
C LEU A 6 56.07 -30.51 77.69
N ARG A 7 56.06 -31.64 76.96
CA ARG A 7 54.88 -32.34 76.39
C ARG A 7 54.27 -33.21 77.52
N PRO A 8 53.00 -33.71 77.52
CA PRO A 8 52.37 -34.52 76.44
C PRO A 8 50.82 -34.44 76.28
N VAL A 9 50.29 -34.69 75.07
CA VAL A 9 49.45 -35.84 74.60
C VAL A 9 48.08 -36.02 75.28
N GLY A 10 46.99 -35.91 74.48
CA GLY A 10 45.63 -36.31 74.86
C GLY A 10 44.57 -36.07 73.77
N ARG A 11 44.45 -37.04 72.86
CA ARG A 11 43.40 -37.37 71.86
C ARG A 11 42.12 -36.53 71.67
N LEU A 12 41.89 -36.24 70.36
CA LEU A 12 40.69 -36.48 69.54
C LEU A 12 39.39 -35.69 69.83
N PHE A 13 38.95 -34.84 68.89
CA PHE A 13 37.61 -34.90 68.27
C PHE A 13 37.56 -34.05 66.98
N VAL A 14 36.81 -34.56 66.02
CA VAL A 14 36.66 -34.16 64.62
C VAL A 14 35.79 -32.92 64.48
N ALA A 15 36.13 -31.99 63.57
CA ALA A 15 35.16 -31.10 62.93
C ALA A 15 35.54 -30.86 61.47
N VAL A 16 34.56 -31.14 60.62
CA VAL A 16 34.55 -31.17 59.15
C VAL A 16 34.76 -29.79 58.53
N GLY A 17 35.56 -29.72 57.47
CA GLY A 17 35.67 -28.55 56.60
C GLY A 17 36.44 -28.90 55.34
N ALA A 18 35.80 -29.58 54.39
CA ALA A 18 36.36 -29.86 53.06
C ALA A 18 35.51 -29.17 52.00
N THR A 19 36.11 -28.18 51.36
CA THR A 19 35.64 -27.48 50.16
C THR A 19 35.67 -28.44 48.96
N VAL A 20 34.51 -28.65 48.33
CA VAL A 20 34.41 -29.36 47.05
C VAL A 20 34.36 -28.30 45.95
N ALA A 21 35.37 -28.32 45.09
CA ALA A 21 35.40 -27.56 43.84
C ALA A 21 34.43 -28.21 42.83
N SER A 22 33.44 -27.45 42.35
CA SER A 22 32.56 -27.88 41.27
C SER A 22 33.06 -27.34 39.94
N LEU A 23 33.43 -28.27 39.05
CA LEU A 23 33.66 -28.06 37.63
C LEU A 23 32.33 -27.71 36.95
N ALA A 24 32.19 -26.50 36.39
CA ALA A 24 31.06 -26.15 35.53
C ALA A 24 31.47 -26.37 34.07
N LEU A 25 30.99 -27.46 33.45
CA LEU A 25 31.02 -27.63 32.00
C LEU A 25 30.01 -26.65 31.39
N VAL A 26 30.49 -25.67 30.63
CA VAL A 26 29.67 -24.84 29.75
C VAL A 26 29.43 -25.62 28.47
N ILE A 27 28.22 -26.17 28.32
CA ILE A 27 27.74 -26.70 27.04
C ILE A 27 27.24 -25.50 26.23
N CYS A 28 28.01 -25.08 25.23
CA CYS A 28 27.50 -24.20 24.18
C CYS A 28 26.52 -24.98 23.31
N GLY A 29 25.24 -24.96 23.69
CA GLY A 29 24.16 -25.36 22.79
C GLY A 29 23.88 -24.21 21.84
N GLU A 30 24.30 -24.33 20.58
CA GLU A 30 23.76 -23.50 19.50
C GLU A 30 22.27 -23.82 19.37
N SER A 31 21.42 -22.92 19.86
CA SER A 31 20.01 -22.95 19.53
C SER A 31 19.87 -22.58 18.05
N THR A 32 19.87 -23.59 17.19
CA THR A 32 19.31 -23.44 15.85
C THR A 32 17.82 -23.20 16.01
N VAL A 33 17.41 -21.93 15.98
CA VAL A 33 16.01 -21.57 15.77
C VAL A 33 15.68 -22.09 14.38
N ALA A 34 15.08 -23.28 14.31
CA ALA A 34 14.52 -23.79 13.08
C ALA A 34 13.50 -22.75 12.60
N ALA A 35 13.73 -22.16 11.42
CA ALA A 35 12.74 -21.32 10.79
C ALA A 35 11.49 -22.17 10.59
N GLU A 36 10.37 -21.79 11.20
CA GLU A 36 9.10 -22.43 10.90
C GLU A 36 8.87 -22.37 9.39
N PRO A 37 8.44 -23.48 8.75
CA PRO A 37 8.10 -23.46 7.33
C PRO A 37 7.01 -22.41 7.14
N SER A 38 7.36 -21.31 6.47
CA SER A 38 6.41 -20.21 6.25
C SER A 38 5.27 -20.72 5.37
N SER A 39 4.04 -20.69 5.87
CA SER A 39 2.85 -21.03 5.07
C SER A 39 2.86 -20.24 3.75
N PRO A 40 2.48 -20.83 2.60
CA PRO A 40 2.43 -20.14 1.32
C PRO A 40 1.57 -18.87 1.36
N THR A 41 1.81 -17.95 0.42
CA THR A 41 0.98 -16.73 0.31
C THR A 41 -0.45 -17.13 -0.05
N ILE A 42 -1.40 -16.57 0.69
CA ILE A 42 -2.81 -16.62 0.30
C ILE A 42 -3.02 -15.50 -0.71
N TRP A 43 -3.32 -15.87 -1.95
CA TRP A 43 -3.59 -14.89 -3.01
C TRP A 43 -5.07 -14.50 -2.96
N LEU A 44 -5.31 -13.20 -2.91
CA LEU A 44 -6.62 -12.60 -3.11
C LEU A 44 -6.96 -12.55 -4.60
N CYS A 45 -5.97 -12.20 -5.43
CA CYS A 45 -6.05 -12.18 -6.88
C CYS A 45 -4.82 -12.87 -7.47
N SER A 46 -5.02 -13.69 -8.50
CA SER A 46 -3.97 -14.38 -9.23
C SER A 46 -4.52 -14.90 -10.57
N PRO A 47 -3.76 -14.86 -11.67
CA PRO A 47 -4.21 -15.34 -12.99
C PRO A 47 -4.61 -16.82 -13.03
N THR A 48 -4.24 -17.58 -12.01
CA THR A 48 -4.55 -19.02 -11.89
C THR A 48 -5.83 -19.29 -11.10
N MET A 49 -6.48 -18.26 -10.55
CA MET A 49 -7.71 -18.41 -9.76
C MET A 49 -8.93 -18.50 -10.67
N ALA A 50 -9.86 -19.40 -10.34
CA ALA A 50 -11.13 -19.53 -11.06
C ALA A 50 -12.11 -18.40 -10.74
N SER A 51 -12.09 -17.89 -9.51
CA SER A 51 -12.92 -16.77 -9.05
C SER A 51 -12.02 -15.68 -8.49
N ASP A 52 -11.50 -14.83 -9.39
CA ASP A 52 -10.61 -13.72 -9.04
C ASP A 52 -11.43 -12.43 -8.83
N PRO A 53 -11.46 -11.83 -7.63
CA PRO A 53 -12.16 -10.56 -7.38
C PRO A 53 -11.54 -9.37 -8.12
N CYS A 54 -10.30 -9.47 -8.60
CA CYS A 54 -9.68 -8.51 -9.49
C CYS A 54 -10.04 -8.74 -10.96
N ASP A 55 -10.72 -9.82 -11.35
CA ASP A 55 -11.09 -10.09 -12.74
C ASP A 55 -12.59 -9.86 -13.00
N LEU A 56 -12.99 -8.58 -13.01
CA LEU A 56 -14.37 -8.18 -13.29
C LEU A 56 -14.57 -7.79 -14.76
N PRO A 57 -15.77 -7.99 -15.33
CA PRO A 57 -16.15 -7.33 -16.57
C PRO A 57 -16.00 -5.81 -16.46
N GLN A 58 -15.65 -5.17 -17.57
CA GLN A 58 -15.30 -3.75 -17.62
C GLN A 58 -16.41 -2.90 -18.23
N ASP A 59 -17.59 -3.48 -18.39
CA ASP A 59 -18.74 -2.73 -18.88
C ASP A 59 -19.11 -1.64 -17.88
N THR A 60 -19.35 -0.44 -18.41
CA THR A 60 -19.48 0.78 -17.62
C THR A 60 -20.65 1.60 -18.14
N THR A 61 -21.52 2.01 -17.23
CA THR A 61 -22.55 3.01 -17.50
C THR A 61 -22.10 4.38 -17.01
N ASP A 62 -22.11 5.37 -17.89
CA ASP A 62 -21.93 6.77 -17.52
C ASP A 62 -23.30 7.42 -17.24
N LEU A 63 -23.58 7.71 -15.97
CA LEU A 63 -24.87 8.29 -15.55
C LEU A 63 -25.12 9.71 -16.06
N LEU A 64 -24.07 10.42 -16.50
CA LEU A 64 -24.22 11.75 -17.08
C LEU A 64 -24.77 11.71 -18.50
N THR A 65 -24.24 10.79 -19.31
CA THR A 65 -24.51 10.70 -20.75
C THR A 65 -25.51 9.59 -21.09
N GLY A 66 -25.73 8.65 -20.19
CA GLY A 66 -26.48 7.41 -20.44
C GLY A 66 -25.71 6.41 -21.31
N ARG A 67 -24.45 6.69 -21.66
CA ARG A 67 -23.65 5.83 -22.53
C ARG A 67 -23.20 4.59 -21.75
N VAL A 68 -23.39 3.42 -22.38
CA VAL A 68 -22.81 2.15 -21.92
C VAL A 68 -21.63 1.80 -22.82
N SER A 69 -20.48 1.52 -22.22
CA SER A 69 -19.31 0.97 -22.91
C SER A 69 -19.01 -0.42 -22.37
N ALA A 70 -18.90 -1.42 -23.24
CA ALA A 70 -18.62 -2.80 -22.85
C ALA A 70 -17.41 -3.33 -23.65
N PRO A 71 -16.18 -2.98 -23.26
CA PRO A 71 -15.01 -3.40 -24.01
C PRO A 71 -14.77 -4.92 -23.81
N PRO A 72 -14.35 -5.66 -24.85
CA PRO A 72 -14.25 -7.13 -24.79
C PRO A 72 -13.16 -7.58 -23.80
N PRO A 73 -13.29 -8.75 -23.16
CA PRO A 73 -12.27 -9.26 -22.23
C PRO A 73 -10.91 -9.44 -22.93
N VAL A 74 -9.84 -9.38 -22.14
CA VAL A 74 -8.45 -9.56 -22.61
C VAL A 74 -7.89 -10.79 -21.90
N THR A 75 -7.35 -11.74 -22.66
CA THR A 75 -6.80 -12.97 -22.08
C THR A 75 -5.50 -12.70 -21.32
N GLU A 76 -5.19 -13.51 -20.31
CA GLU A 76 -3.96 -13.35 -19.50
C GLU A 76 -2.66 -13.33 -20.32
N SER A 77 -2.62 -14.06 -21.44
CA SER A 77 -1.46 -14.11 -22.34
C SER A 77 -1.28 -12.84 -23.19
N GLU A 78 -2.34 -12.07 -23.43
CA GLU A 78 -2.31 -10.81 -24.18
C GLU A 78 -1.82 -9.63 -23.32
N LYS A 79 -1.99 -9.72 -22.00
CA LYS A 79 -1.60 -8.67 -21.06
C LYS A 79 -0.07 -8.48 -21.08
N PRO A 80 0.46 -7.27 -21.33
CA PRO A 80 1.89 -7.04 -21.55
C PRO A 80 2.75 -7.14 -20.28
N VAL A 81 2.17 -6.85 -19.12
CA VAL A 81 2.85 -6.75 -17.83
C VAL A 81 2.00 -7.39 -16.73
N ASP A 82 2.54 -7.44 -15.52
CA ASP A 82 1.87 -7.91 -14.31
C ASP A 82 1.56 -6.72 -13.40
N CYS A 83 0.53 -6.83 -12.58
CA CYS A 83 0.20 -5.87 -11.55
C CYS A 83 0.39 -6.51 -10.18
N PHE A 84 1.28 -5.93 -9.38
CA PHE A 84 1.41 -6.28 -7.98
C PHE A 84 0.59 -5.29 -7.15
N PHE A 85 -0.62 -5.71 -6.78
CA PHE A 85 -1.63 -4.88 -6.15
C PHE A 85 -1.71 -5.14 -4.64
N VAL A 86 -1.62 -4.08 -3.83
CA VAL A 86 -1.81 -4.14 -2.37
C VAL A 86 -2.92 -3.18 -1.98
N TYR A 87 -4.05 -3.74 -1.56
CA TYR A 87 -5.24 -2.98 -1.18
C TYR A 87 -5.06 -2.28 0.18
N GLY A 88 -5.81 -1.21 0.41
CA GLY A 88 -5.87 -0.49 1.69
C GLY A 88 -6.70 -1.22 2.75
N THR A 89 -6.77 -0.69 3.97
CA THR A 89 -7.54 -1.28 5.08
C THR A 89 -9.01 -1.47 4.70
N ALA A 90 -9.46 -2.72 4.69
CA ALA A 90 -10.87 -3.05 4.41
C ALA A 90 -11.51 -3.93 5.48
N THR A 91 -10.69 -4.63 6.28
CA THR A 91 -11.15 -5.52 7.36
C THR A 91 -12.12 -4.86 8.36
N ASN A 92 -13.10 -5.64 8.80
CA ASN A 92 -13.98 -5.31 9.93
C ASN A 92 -13.43 -5.76 11.30
N ALA A 93 -12.23 -6.33 11.36
CA ALA A 93 -11.66 -6.83 12.61
C ALA A 93 -11.40 -5.71 13.63
N LEU A 94 -11.56 -6.02 14.92
CA LEU A 94 -11.23 -5.11 16.03
C LEU A 94 -9.85 -5.40 16.66
N ALA A 95 -9.09 -6.32 16.07
CA ALA A 95 -7.72 -6.65 16.48
C ALA A 95 -6.70 -5.65 15.92
N LEU A 96 -5.47 -5.63 16.47
CA LEU A 96 -4.39 -4.79 15.94
C LEU A 96 -4.07 -5.10 14.49
N ASN A 97 -3.92 -6.40 14.20
CA ASN A 97 -3.84 -6.93 12.84
C ASN A 97 -4.99 -7.90 12.63
N ALA A 98 -5.64 -7.81 11.48
CA ALA A 98 -6.63 -8.78 11.05
C ALA A 98 -5.96 -10.10 10.65
N ASP A 99 -6.68 -11.21 10.80
CA ASP A 99 -6.27 -12.48 10.22
C ASP A 99 -6.22 -12.38 8.69
N PRO A 100 -5.28 -13.07 8.01
CA PRO A 100 -5.12 -12.96 6.57
C PRO A 100 -6.16 -13.83 5.85
N VAL A 101 -7.42 -13.42 5.92
CA VAL A 101 -8.56 -14.09 5.27
C VAL A 101 -9.14 -13.20 4.18
N ALA A 102 -9.48 -13.79 3.03
CA ALA A 102 -10.18 -13.13 1.94
C ALA A 102 -11.68 -12.96 2.25
N SER A 103 -12.00 -12.21 3.31
CA SER A 103 -13.38 -11.92 3.71
C SER A 103 -14.12 -11.05 2.66
N PRO A 104 -15.46 -10.96 2.69
CA PRO A 104 -16.24 -10.21 1.69
C PRO A 104 -15.79 -8.75 1.53
N GLU A 105 -15.45 -8.06 2.61
CA GLU A 105 -14.95 -6.68 2.57
C GLU A 105 -13.55 -6.58 1.93
N ILE A 106 -12.71 -7.59 2.11
CA ILE A 106 -11.39 -7.67 1.48
C ILE A 106 -11.52 -7.91 -0.03
N GLN A 107 -12.44 -8.81 -0.43
CA GLN A 107 -12.77 -9.03 -1.84
C GLN A 107 -13.37 -7.77 -2.48
N ALA A 108 -14.25 -7.06 -1.78
CA ALA A 108 -14.84 -5.81 -2.27
C ALA A 108 -13.80 -4.69 -2.45
N ALA A 109 -12.80 -4.61 -1.58
CA ALA A 109 -11.69 -3.67 -1.75
C ALA A 109 -10.84 -3.99 -2.99
N ALA A 110 -10.63 -5.28 -3.29
CA ALA A 110 -9.97 -5.69 -4.53
C ALA A 110 -10.77 -5.34 -5.79
N LYS A 111 -12.09 -5.54 -5.75
CA LYS A 111 -12.99 -5.11 -6.82
C LYS A 111 -12.91 -3.58 -7.02
N LEU A 112 -12.93 -2.81 -5.94
CA LEU A 112 -12.98 -1.35 -5.98
C LEU A 112 -11.69 -0.72 -6.55
N HIS A 113 -10.51 -1.14 -6.10
CA HIS A 113 -9.24 -0.48 -6.45
C HIS A 113 -8.38 -1.25 -7.45
N GLY A 114 -8.52 -2.58 -7.52
CA GLY A 114 -7.69 -3.44 -8.38
C GLY A 114 -8.35 -3.81 -9.70
N ALA A 115 -9.64 -4.15 -9.69
CA ALA A 115 -10.26 -4.82 -10.83
C ALA A 115 -10.34 -4.00 -12.12
N ARG A 116 -10.28 -2.67 -12.04
CA ARG A 116 -10.27 -1.80 -13.24
C ARG A 116 -9.00 -1.96 -14.08
N PHE A 117 -7.91 -2.46 -13.48
CA PHE A 117 -6.63 -2.64 -14.17
C PHE A 117 -6.50 -4.01 -14.88
N ASN A 118 -7.48 -4.90 -14.75
CA ASN A 118 -7.38 -6.28 -15.24
C ASN A 118 -7.22 -6.41 -16.75
N ARG A 119 -7.55 -5.41 -17.56
CA ARG A 119 -7.26 -5.40 -19.01
C ARG A 119 -5.81 -5.07 -19.33
N THR A 120 -5.13 -4.38 -18.43
CA THR A 120 -3.77 -3.87 -18.62
C THR A 120 -2.71 -4.89 -18.19
N CYS A 121 -3.01 -5.65 -17.14
CA CYS A 121 -2.00 -6.47 -16.47
C CYS A 121 -2.61 -7.70 -15.78
N ARG A 122 -1.80 -8.75 -15.66
CA ARG A 122 -2.14 -9.94 -14.88
C ARG A 122 -2.12 -9.58 -13.39
N MET A 123 -3.21 -9.82 -12.67
CA MET A 123 -3.36 -9.30 -11.30
C MET A 123 -2.78 -10.25 -10.26
N PHE A 124 -1.88 -9.75 -9.41
CA PHE A 124 -1.34 -10.46 -8.25
C PHE A 124 -1.58 -9.61 -7.01
N ALA A 125 -2.43 -10.09 -6.10
CA ALA A 125 -2.73 -9.39 -4.85
C ALA A 125 -2.67 -10.37 -3.68
N PRO A 126 -1.81 -10.17 -2.68
CA PRO A 126 -1.76 -11.03 -1.51
C PRO A 126 -2.80 -10.64 -0.48
N VAL A 127 -3.40 -11.63 0.18
CA VAL A 127 -4.03 -11.40 1.47
C VAL A 127 -2.93 -11.21 2.51
N TYR A 128 -3.03 -10.14 3.29
CA TYR A 128 -2.03 -9.79 4.30
C TYR A 128 -2.71 -9.35 5.60
N ARG A 129 -1.99 -9.47 6.72
CA ARG A 129 -2.49 -9.11 8.06
C ARG A 129 -2.63 -7.59 8.22
N GLN A 130 -3.74 -7.04 7.72
CA GLN A 130 -4.00 -5.60 7.70
C GLN A 130 -4.04 -5.00 9.11
N VAL A 131 -3.54 -3.78 9.27
CA VAL A 131 -3.88 -2.99 10.46
C VAL A 131 -5.33 -2.54 10.34
N SER A 132 -6.15 -2.86 11.33
CA SER A 132 -7.57 -2.48 11.36
C SER A 132 -7.75 -0.97 11.52
N LEU A 133 -8.94 -0.46 11.17
CA LEU A 133 -9.26 0.97 11.32
C LEU A 133 -9.05 1.48 12.77
N PRO A 134 -9.55 0.81 13.82
CA PRO A 134 -9.28 1.24 15.20
C PRO A 134 -7.80 1.22 15.57
N ALA A 135 -7.05 0.22 15.07
CA ALA A 135 -5.63 0.07 15.36
C ALA A 135 -4.75 1.11 14.64
N GLY A 136 -5.24 1.73 13.56
CA GLY A 136 -4.54 2.82 12.86
C GLY A 136 -4.22 4.01 13.77
N VAL A 137 -5.09 4.32 14.75
CA VAL A 137 -4.84 5.36 15.75
C VAL A 137 -3.60 5.03 16.59
N LEU A 138 -3.47 3.77 17.03
CA LEU A 138 -2.34 3.32 17.85
C LEU A 138 -1.03 3.34 17.05
N VAL A 139 -1.08 3.03 15.76
CA VAL A 139 0.08 3.17 14.87
C VAL A 139 0.54 4.61 14.82
N ASN A 140 -0.38 5.55 14.65
CA ASN A 140 -0.07 6.98 14.61
C ASN A 140 0.50 7.50 15.95
N LEU A 141 0.16 6.83 17.06
CA LEU A 141 0.76 7.05 18.38
C LEU A 141 2.13 6.36 18.58
N GLY A 142 2.64 5.66 17.57
CA GLY A 142 3.99 5.08 17.54
C GLY A 142 4.05 3.56 17.69
N LEU A 143 2.91 2.86 17.75
CA LEU A 143 2.90 1.40 17.75
C LEU A 143 3.18 0.87 16.33
N ALA A 144 4.46 0.75 15.98
CA ALA A 144 4.91 0.40 14.63
C ALA A 144 4.73 -1.09 14.24
N GLU A 145 4.72 -2.01 15.22
CA GLU A 145 4.74 -3.45 14.96
C GLU A 145 3.59 -3.95 14.06
N PRO A 146 2.34 -3.45 14.18
CA PRO A 146 1.27 -3.82 13.26
C PRO A 146 1.57 -3.55 11.78
N PHE A 147 2.22 -2.41 11.47
CA PHE A 147 2.67 -2.13 10.10
C PHE A 147 3.82 -3.05 9.68
N ALA A 148 4.72 -3.39 10.61
CA ALA A 148 5.81 -4.32 10.34
C ALA A 148 5.31 -5.74 10.05
N ILE A 149 4.28 -6.22 10.76
CA ILE A 149 3.59 -7.48 10.49
C ILE A 149 3.01 -7.48 9.07
N ALA A 150 2.23 -6.46 8.72
CA ALA A 150 1.65 -6.31 7.39
C ALA A 150 2.74 -6.31 6.30
N TYR A 151 3.83 -5.60 6.53
CA TYR A 151 4.96 -5.54 5.60
C TYR A 151 5.64 -6.89 5.39
N ARG A 152 5.80 -7.70 6.45
CA ARG A 152 6.39 -9.04 6.32
C ARG A 152 5.58 -9.92 5.37
N ASP A 153 4.25 -9.87 5.44
CA ASP A 153 3.37 -10.64 4.56
C ASP A 153 3.45 -10.13 3.12
N VAL A 154 3.39 -8.82 2.89
CA VAL A 154 3.50 -8.21 1.55
C VAL A 154 4.86 -8.52 0.91
N ARG A 155 5.95 -8.41 1.68
CA ARG A 155 7.31 -8.72 1.21
C ARG A 155 7.48 -10.20 0.88
N LYS A 156 6.88 -11.09 1.67
CA LYS A 156 6.85 -12.53 1.38
C LYS A 156 6.12 -12.81 0.05
N ALA A 157 4.93 -12.25 -0.11
CA ALA A 157 4.17 -12.36 -1.35
C ALA A 157 4.93 -11.83 -2.57
N TRP A 158 5.60 -10.69 -2.45
CA TRP A 158 6.43 -10.13 -3.51
C TRP A 158 7.52 -11.10 -3.96
N ARG A 159 8.19 -11.77 -3.02
CA ARG A 159 9.24 -12.76 -3.31
C ARG A 159 8.68 -14.00 -4.01
N GLU A 160 7.50 -14.47 -3.59
CA GLU A 160 6.81 -15.58 -4.24
C GLU A 160 6.35 -15.21 -5.66
N TYR A 161 5.79 -14.01 -5.84
CA TYR A 161 5.48 -13.47 -7.17
C TYR A 161 6.72 -13.40 -8.06
N LEU A 162 7.84 -12.87 -7.55
CA LEU A 162 9.08 -12.74 -8.34
C LEU A 162 9.61 -14.08 -8.84
N ALA A 163 9.36 -15.18 -8.12
CA ALA A 163 9.76 -16.53 -8.52
C ALA A 163 9.00 -17.06 -9.74
N GLN A 164 7.83 -16.49 -10.04
CA GLN A 164 6.95 -16.88 -11.16
C GLN A 164 6.72 -15.76 -12.19
N ALA A 165 7.29 -14.58 -11.99
CA ALA A 165 7.08 -13.42 -12.86
C ALA A 165 7.74 -13.56 -14.25
N ASP A 166 8.63 -14.54 -14.45
CA ASP A 166 9.30 -14.86 -15.72
C ASP A 166 9.91 -13.63 -16.43
N GLY A 167 10.44 -12.69 -15.66
CA GLY A 167 11.06 -11.48 -16.19
C GLY A 167 10.11 -10.42 -16.73
N ARG A 168 8.79 -10.60 -16.58
CA ARG A 168 7.77 -9.64 -17.04
C ARG A 168 7.87 -8.30 -16.30
N GLY A 169 7.39 -7.26 -16.98
CA GLY A 169 7.26 -5.93 -16.42
C GLY A 169 6.21 -5.94 -15.31
N VAL A 170 6.33 -5.00 -14.37
CA VAL A 170 5.43 -4.86 -13.23
C VAL A 170 4.91 -3.44 -13.12
N ILE A 171 3.60 -3.33 -12.87
CA ILE A 171 2.96 -2.12 -12.36
C ILE A 171 2.63 -2.36 -10.89
N PHE A 172 3.08 -1.47 -10.02
CA PHE A 172 2.66 -1.48 -8.62
C PHE A 172 1.37 -0.67 -8.46
N ILE A 173 0.38 -1.21 -7.76
CA ILE A 173 -0.87 -0.51 -7.50
C ILE A 173 -1.14 -0.63 -6.01
N ALA A 174 -1.37 0.49 -5.34
CA ALA A 174 -1.83 0.44 -3.97
C ALA A 174 -2.48 1.74 -3.51
N ASP A 175 -3.37 1.57 -2.55
CA ASP A 175 -4.15 2.61 -1.91
C ASP A 175 -3.90 2.62 -0.39
N SER A 176 -3.91 3.80 0.22
CA SER A 176 -3.97 3.97 1.67
C SER A 176 -2.88 3.15 2.39
N GLN A 177 -3.25 2.29 3.34
CA GLN A 177 -2.32 1.37 4.01
C GLN A 177 -1.47 0.55 3.02
N GLY A 178 -2.05 0.03 1.95
CA GLY A 178 -1.33 -0.74 0.95
C GLY A 178 -0.24 0.10 0.29
N ALA A 179 -0.48 1.40 0.08
CA ALA A 179 0.49 2.30 -0.52
C ALA A 179 1.67 2.56 0.42
N TYR A 180 1.46 2.63 1.74
CA TYR A 180 2.56 2.60 2.72
C TYR A 180 3.38 1.30 2.62
N GLN A 181 2.72 0.15 2.46
CA GLN A 181 3.42 -1.13 2.29
C GLN A 181 4.25 -1.17 0.99
N LEU A 182 3.69 -0.69 -0.12
CA LEU A 182 4.40 -0.65 -1.40
C LEU A 182 5.49 0.43 -1.45
N ARG A 183 5.33 1.57 -0.79
CA ARG A 183 6.42 2.53 -0.58
C ARG A 183 7.63 1.84 0.04
N LYS A 184 7.40 1.11 1.14
CA LYS A 184 8.46 0.39 1.84
C LYS A 184 9.06 -0.74 0.99
N LEU A 185 8.20 -1.53 0.34
CA LEU A 185 8.62 -2.63 -0.53
C LEU A 185 9.47 -2.13 -1.69
N ILE A 186 9.01 -1.11 -2.41
CA ILE A 186 9.73 -0.57 -3.57
C ILE A 186 11.05 0.04 -3.09
N ARG A 187 11.06 0.80 -1.99
CA ARG A 187 12.28 1.41 -1.42
C ARG A 187 13.34 0.38 -1.02
N GLU A 188 12.94 -0.70 -0.36
CA GLU A 188 13.88 -1.70 0.16
C GLU A 188 14.21 -2.78 -0.87
N GLU A 189 13.23 -3.17 -1.69
CA GLU A 189 13.36 -4.29 -2.58
C GLU A 189 13.61 -3.92 -4.04
N VAL A 190 13.00 -2.87 -4.57
CA VAL A 190 13.06 -2.58 -6.02
C VAL A 190 14.07 -1.49 -6.34
N ASP A 191 13.93 -0.31 -5.72
CA ASP A 191 14.71 0.89 -5.94
C ASP A 191 16.25 0.70 -5.84
N PRO A 192 16.82 -0.14 -4.97
CA PRO A 192 18.28 -0.34 -4.94
C PRO A 192 18.78 -1.30 -6.03
N ARG A 193 17.92 -2.09 -6.68
CA ARG A 193 18.31 -3.16 -7.61
C ARG A 193 18.04 -2.78 -9.09
N PRO A 194 19.07 -2.49 -9.90
CA PRO A 194 18.88 -2.10 -11.31
C PRO A 194 18.04 -3.09 -12.13
N ALA A 195 18.25 -4.40 -11.93
CA ALA A 195 17.53 -5.45 -12.63
C ALA A 195 16.03 -5.55 -12.27
N LEU A 196 15.62 -5.07 -11.09
CA LEU A 196 14.21 -4.98 -10.74
C LEU A 196 13.62 -3.64 -11.18
N ARG A 197 14.38 -2.55 -11.08
CA ARG A 197 13.97 -1.25 -11.63
C ARG A 197 13.72 -1.32 -13.13
N SER A 198 14.52 -2.07 -13.89
CA SER A 198 14.30 -2.24 -15.33
C SER A 198 13.00 -2.97 -15.66
N ARG A 199 12.37 -3.65 -14.70
CA ARG A 199 11.04 -4.27 -14.85
C ARG A 199 9.90 -3.34 -14.46
N LEU A 200 10.17 -2.19 -13.84
CA LEU A 200 9.13 -1.26 -13.45
C LEU A 200 8.52 -0.60 -14.68
N ALA A 201 7.27 -0.92 -15.00
CA ALA A 201 6.49 -0.20 -15.99
C ALA A 201 5.87 1.07 -15.38
N GLY A 202 5.42 0.99 -14.13
CA GLY A 202 4.88 2.14 -13.39
C GLY A 202 4.49 1.80 -11.96
N ALA A 203 4.14 2.81 -11.17
CA ALA A 203 3.57 2.62 -9.84
C ALA A 203 2.47 3.63 -9.56
N PHE A 204 1.39 3.20 -8.92
CA PHE A 204 0.24 4.03 -8.51
C PHE A 204 0.09 3.88 -7.01
N LEU A 205 0.67 4.81 -6.25
CA LEU A 205 0.77 4.78 -4.79
C LEU A 205 -0.04 5.94 -4.21
N MET A 206 -1.35 5.74 -4.06
CA MET A 206 -2.26 6.81 -3.69
C MET A 206 -2.52 6.84 -2.18
N GLY A 207 -2.78 8.02 -1.63
CA GLY A 207 -3.25 8.15 -0.26
C GLY A 207 -2.21 7.82 0.83
N ALA A 208 -0.92 8.00 0.54
CA ALA A 208 0.13 7.58 1.47
C ALA A 208 1.40 8.42 1.43
N ASN A 209 1.32 9.74 1.19
CA ASN A 209 2.45 10.67 1.35
C ASN A 209 3.79 10.20 0.76
N VAL A 210 3.81 9.69 -0.47
CA VAL A 210 5.07 9.40 -1.17
C VAL A 210 5.93 10.66 -1.15
N THR A 211 7.21 10.56 -0.80
CA THR A 211 8.10 11.71 -0.62
C THR A 211 9.17 11.80 -1.68
N THR A 212 9.52 13.03 -2.04
CA THR A 212 10.76 13.36 -2.78
C THR A 212 11.58 14.39 -2.00
N ALA A 213 12.85 14.59 -2.39
CA ALA A 213 13.56 15.77 -1.95
C ALA A 213 12.86 17.03 -2.51
N ARG A 214 12.90 18.14 -1.77
CA ARG A 214 12.26 19.38 -2.20
C ARG A 214 12.75 19.81 -3.58
N GLY A 215 11.80 20.15 -4.48
CA GLY A 215 12.10 20.54 -5.87
C GLY A 215 12.65 19.43 -6.76
N SER A 216 12.64 18.16 -6.32
CA SER A 216 13.13 17.01 -7.08
C SER A 216 12.04 15.99 -7.35
N VAL A 217 12.26 15.14 -8.36
CA VAL A 217 11.43 13.96 -8.67
C VAL A 217 11.90 12.69 -7.94
N VAL A 218 13.04 12.74 -7.23
CA VAL A 218 13.63 11.65 -6.43
C VAL A 218 14.13 12.18 -5.08
N GLY A 219 14.68 11.30 -4.23
CA GLY A 219 15.46 11.68 -3.05
C GLY A 219 14.71 11.62 -1.72
N GLY A 220 13.48 11.12 -1.72
CA GLY A 220 12.72 10.76 -0.52
C GLY A 220 12.57 9.25 -0.40
N ASP A 221 11.37 8.74 -0.67
CA ASP A 221 11.05 7.31 -0.68
C ASP A 221 11.96 6.51 -1.61
N PHE A 222 12.28 7.07 -2.77
CA PHE A 222 13.09 6.40 -3.79
C PHE A 222 14.29 7.27 -4.17
N ARG A 223 15.46 6.62 -4.29
CA ARG A 223 16.71 7.27 -4.73
C ARG A 223 16.83 7.28 -6.25
N ASN A 224 16.30 6.26 -6.93
CA ASN A 224 16.50 6.04 -8.36
C ASN A 224 15.21 6.07 -9.18
N ILE A 225 14.06 5.69 -8.58
CA ILE A 225 12.76 5.70 -9.25
C ILE A 225 12.14 7.10 -9.10
N PRO A 226 11.89 7.84 -10.20
CA PRO A 226 11.28 9.17 -10.13
C PRO A 226 9.76 9.08 -9.93
N VAL A 227 9.17 10.14 -9.40
CA VAL A 227 7.73 10.40 -9.58
C VAL A 227 7.46 10.88 -11.00
N CYS A 228 6.29 10.54 -11.54
CA CYS A 228 5.91 10.94 -12.89
C CYS A 228 5.72 12.46 -12.98
N SER A 229 6.25 13.06 -14.05
CA SER A 229 6.32 14.52 -14.21
C SER A 229 5.80 15.01 -15.56
N ARG A 230 5.73 14.13 -16.56
CA ARG A 230 5.38 14.51 -17.94
C ARG A 230 4.57 13.43 -18.64
N ARG A 231 3.97 13.83 -19.77
CA ARG A 231 3.20 12.94 -20.63
C ARG A 231 4.05 11.78 -21.15
N GLY A 232 3.49 10.57 -21.11
CA GLY A 232 4.10 9.36 -21.68
C GLY A 232 5.34 8.87 -20.93
N GLU A 233 5.51 9.26 -19.66
CA GLU A 233 6.58 8.75 -18.82
C GLU A 233 6.19 7.38 -18.22
N TYR A 234 7.12 6.43 -18.30
CA TYR A 234 7.02 5.09 -17.70
C TYR A 234 8.21 4.84 -16.77
N GLY A 235 8.13 3.80 -15.94
CA GLY A 235 9.12 3.52 -14.91
C GLY A 235 9.11 4.56 -13.78
N CYS A 236 8.00 5.27 -13.61
CA CYS A 236 7.81 6.35 -12.65
C CYS A 236 6.62 6.09 -11.72
N VAL A 237 6.55 6.82 -10.61
CA VAL A 237 5.50 6.71 -9.60
C VAL A 237 4.47 7.83 -9.76
N MET A 238 3.21 7.45 -9.98
CA MET A 238 2.03 8.28 -9.75
C MET A 238 1.66 8.23 -8.26
N ALA A 239 1.58 9.38 -7.61
CA ALA A 239 1.21 9.50 -6.21
C ALA A 239 0.57 10.86 -5.93
N TYR A 240 -0.50 10.85 -5.16
CA TYR A 240 -1.12 12.02 -4.55
C TYR A 240 -2.10 11.55 -3.45
N SER A 241 -2.48 12.51 -2.60
CA SER A 241 -3.72 12.48 -1.81
C SER A 241 -4.60 13.62 -2.32
N SER A 242 -5.92 13.48 -2.25
CA SER A 242 -6.86 14.44 -2.83
C SER A 242 -7.69 15.21 -1.81
N ASN A 243 -8.08 16.43 -2.20
CA ASN A 243 -9.01 17.27 -1.43
C ASN A 243 -9.98 18.02 -2.36
N VAL A 244 -11.07 18.57 -1.80
CA VAL A 244 -12.06 19.41 -2.50
C VAL A 244 -12.31 20.77 -1.81
N VAL A 245 -11.71 21.01 -0.63
CA VAL A 245 -11.89 22.24 0.16
C VAL A 245 -10.55 22.88 0.49
N TYR A 246 -10.52 24.22 0.48
CA TYR A 246 -9.39 25.02 0.96
C TYR A 246 -9.71 25.82 2.23
N PRO A 247 -8.69 26.11 3.06
CA PRO A 247 -7.39 25.43 3.06
C PRO A 247 -7.56 23.97 3.53
N PRO A 248 -6.78 23.01 3.01
CA PRO A 248 -6.87 21.64 3.47
C PRO A 248 -6.47 21.55 4.94
N VAL A 249 -7.22 20.78 5.72
CA VAL A 249 -6.86 20.40 7.10
C VAL A 249 -6.64 18.89 7.07
N SER A 250 -5.44 18.52 6.63
CA SER A 250 -5.11 17.15 6.23
C SER A 250 -4.06 16.50 7.12
N ALA A 251 -4.17 15.19 7.31
CA ALA A 251 -3.05 14.35 7.74
C ALA A 251 -2.11 13.98 6.57
N PHE A 252 -2.50 14.31 5.35
CA PHE A 252 -1.74 14.07 4.12
C PHE A 252 -1.12 15.37 3.59
N GLY A 253 -0.26 15.22 2.58
CA GLY A 253 0.34 16.34 1.86
C GLY A 253 1.46 17.09 2.60
N ASN A 254 1.68 16.84 3.89
CA ASN A 254 2.74 17.48 4.67
C ASN A 254 3.69 16.48 5.33
N SER A 255 4.90 16.33 4.75
CA SER A 255 5.90 15.39 5.24
C SER A 255 6.49 15.75 6.61
N ALA A 256 6.38 17.00 7.06
CA ALA A 256 6.93 17.44 8.34
C ALA A 256 6.13 16.92 9.55
N VAL A 257 4.85 16.60 9.35
CA VAL A 257 3.93 16.14 10.41
C VAL A 257 3.41 14.72 10.15
N ASP A 258 4.00 14.00 9.20
CA ASP A 258 3.59 12.66 8.80
C ASP A 258 3.98 11.59 9.83
N VAL A 259 3.07 11.35 10.78
CA VAL A 259 3.24 10.36 11.84
C VAL A 259 3.19 8.92 11.34
N THR A 260 2.45 8.64 10.26
CA THR A 260 2.30 7.28 9.72
C THR A 260 3.55 6.83 8.98
N SER A 261 4.15 7.72 8.17
CA SER A 261 5.47 7.45 7.55
C SER A 261 6.54 7.24 8.61
N ARG A 262 6.56 8.05 9.67
CA ARG A 262 7.46 7.87 10.81
C ARG A 262 7.31 6.49 11.46
N ALA A 263 6.08 6.09 11.77
CA ALA A 263 5.80 4.78 12.36
C ALA A 263 6.17 3.61 11.42
N SER A 264 6.10 3.83 10.10
CA SER A 264 6.41 2.82 9.08
C SER A 264 7.90 2.77 8.70
N GLY A 265 8.75 3.61 9.31
CA GLY A 265 10.16 3.73 8.95
C GLY A 265 10.39 4.26 7.53
N LEU A 266 9.46 5.05 7.02
CA LEU A 266 9.54 5.72 5.72
C LEU A 266 10.09 7.13 5.88
N PRO A 267 10.65 7.74 4.82
CA PRO A 267 11.16 9.10 4.89
C PRO A 267 10.07 10.10 5.29
N PHE A 268 10.39 10.96 6.26
CA PHE A 268 9.53 12.03 6.77
C PHE A 268 10.41 13.21 7.26
N GLY A 269 9.80 14.36 7.48
CA GLY A 269 10.46 15.58 7.95
C GLY A 269 10.44 16.74 6.93
N PRO A 270 10.86 17.94 7.38
CA PRO A 270 10.76 19.17 6.60
C PRO A 270 11.69 19.23 5.38
N GLN A 271 12.72 18.38 5.34
CA GLN A 271 13.66 18.25 4.21
C GLN A 271 13.03 17.60 2.98
N TYR A 272 11.91 16.90 3.15
CA TYR A 272 11.15 16.30 2.06
C TYR A 272 9.95 17.16 1.67
N GLN A 273 9.35 16.80 0.54
CA GLN A 273 8.02 17.22 0.13
C GLN A 273 7.19 15.99 -0.18
N VAL A 274 5.87 16.05 0.02
CA VAL A 274 4.95 15.04 -0.48
C VAL A 274 4.83 15.19 -2.00
N ALA A 275 4.87 14.07 -2.71
CA ALA A 275 4.67 13.98 -4.14
C ALA A 275 3.20 14.22 -4.48
N CYS A 276 2.98 15.03 -5.50
CA CYS A 276 1.70 15.13 -6.16
C CYS A 276 1.95 15.07 -7.67
N THR A 277 1.44 14.03 -8.31
CA THR A 277 1.54 13.81 -9.76
C THR A 277 0.19 14.02 -10.42
N ASP A 278 0.07 15.04 -11.26
CA ASP A 278 -1.19 15.41 -11.90
C ASP A 278 -1.53 14.41 -13.03
N PRO A 279 -2.63 13.63 -12.92
CA PRO A 279 -3.03 12.68 -13.95
C PRO A 279 -3.34 13.34 -15.30
N ALA A 280 -3.82 14.58 -15.33
CA ALA A 280 -4.10 15.29 -16.57
C ALA A 280 -2.80 15.61 -17.34
N VAL A 281 -1.75 16.03 -16.62
CA VAL A 281 -0.42 16.28 -17.21
C VAL A 281 0.21 14.98 -17.74
N VAL A 282 0.19 13.91 -16.93
CA VAL A 282 0.84 12.64 -17.30
C VAL A 282 0.07 11.91 -18.41
N SER A 283 -1.25 12.06 -18.48
CA SER A 283 -2.04 11.53 -19.59
C SER A 283 -2.00 12.42 -20.85
N GLY A 284 -1.79 13.73 -20.68
CA GLY A 284 -2.00 14.73 -21.72
C GLY A 284 -3.48 14.97 -22.04
N ASP A 285 -4.39 14.51 -21.18
CA ASP A 285 -5.83 14.70 -21.32
C ASP A 285 -6.35 15.53 -20.13
N HIS A 286 -6.83 16.73 -20.45
CA HIS A 286 -7.36 17.70 -19.48
C HIS A 286 -8.90 17.70 -19.43
N ALA A 287 -9.58 16.76 -20.08
CA ALA A 287 -11.03 16.69 -20.05
C ALA A 287 -11.54 16.50 -18.60
N PRO A 288 -12.74 17.01 -18.27
CA PRO A 288 -13.35 16.72 -16.98
C PRO A 288 -13.64 15.23 -16.80
N VAL A 289 -13.35 14.69 -15.62
CA VAL A 289 -13.55 13.28 -15.27
C VAL A 289 -14.62 13.10 -14.21
N GLY A 290 -15.23 11.91 -14.16
CA GLY A 290 -16.17 11.53 -13.11
C GLY A 290 -15.53 10.62 -12.06
N ILE A 291 -16.33 10.25 -11.07
CA ILE A 291 -16.00 9.20 -10.10
C ILE A 291 -16.52 7.88 -10.67
N THR A 292 -15.62 6.91 -10.88
CA THR A 292 -15.96 5.57 -11.38
C THR A 292 -15.76 4.55 -10.28
N VAL A 293 -16.78 3.73 -10.02
CA VAL A 293 -16.80 2.71 -8.96
C VAL A 293 -17.53 1.45 -9.46
N PRO A 294 -17.37 0.29 -8.81
CA PRO A 294 -18.24 -0.85 -9.02
C PRO A 294 -19.70 -0.49 -8.73
N SER A 295 -20.62 -1.00 -9.55
CA SER A 295 -22.06 -0.81 -9.34
C SER A 295 -22.59 -1.62 -8.17
N GLU A 296 -21.92 -2.73 -7.84
CA GLU A 296 -22.17 -3.51 -6.63
C GLU A 296 -21.79 -2.66 -5.40
N PRO A 297 -22.68 -2.47 -4.43
CA PRO A 297 -22.37 -1.73 -3.21
C PRO A 297 -21.29 -2.42 -2.39
N PHE A 298 -20.53 -1.64 -1.62
CA PHE A 298 -19.59 -2.21 -0.66
C PHE A 298 -20.33 -3.00 0.43
N PRO A 299 -19.85 -4.20 0.85
CA PRO A 299 -20.47 -5.00 1.90
C PRO A 299 -20.63 -4.23 3.23
N PRO A 300 -21.71 -4.46 4.01
CA PRO A 300 -21.90 -3.78 5.29
C PRO A 300 -20.71 -3.95 6.24
N GLY A 301 -20.36 -2.87 6.94
CA GLY A 301 -19.20 -2.84 7.84
C GLY A 301 -18.74 -1.42 8.14
N LEU A 302 -17.60 -1.31 8.83
CA LEU A 302 -17.01 -0.01 9.20
C LEU A 302 -16.69 0.83 7.96
N LEU A 303 -16.06 0.22 6.96
CA LEU A 303 -15.68 0.90 5.72
C LEU A 303 -16.91 1.30 4.90
N ALA A 304 -17.96 0.48 4.82
CA ALA A 304 -19.20 0.87 4.14
C ALA A 304 -19.86 2.12 4.78
N GLY A 305 -19.86 2.23 6.11
CA GLY A 305 -20.36 3.42 6.80
C GLY A 305 -19.57 4.67 6.47
N PHE A 306 -18.23 4.55 6.45
CA PHE A 306 -17.33 5.63 6.04
C PHE A 306 -17.58 6.06 4.59
N LEU A 307 -17.67 5.10 3.67
CA LEU A 307 -17.90 5.31 2.24
C LEU A 307 -19.28 5.94 1.95
N ALA A 308 -20.30 5.57 2.74
CA ALA A 308 -21.62 6.19 2.68
C ALA A 308 -21.60 7.64 3.15
N TYR A 309 -20.89 7.95 4.25
CA TYR A 309 -20.74 9.33 4.72
C TYR A 309 -20.06 10.21 3.67
N ALA A 310 -18.97 9.75 3.05
CA ALA A 310 -18.23 10.49 2.04
C ALA A 310 -19.10 10.92 0.82
N ARG A 311 -20.25 10.28 0.60
CA ARG A 311 -21.16 10.54 -0.54
C ARG A 311 -22.52 11.13 -0.15
N PHE A 312 -22.82 11.25 1.15
CA PHE A 312 -24.09 11.81 1.63
C PHE A 312 -24.35 13.23 1.05
N PRO A 313 -25.60 13.59 0.69
CA PRO A 313 -26.85 12.85 0.87
C PRO A 313 -27.14 11.80 -0.21
N ASP A 314 -26.30 11.67 -1.22
CA ASP A 314 -26.52 10.72 -2.31
C ASP A 314 -26.07 9.30 -1.93
N ALA A 315 -26.74 8.31 -2.51
CA ALA A 315 -26.35 6.91 -2.39
C ALA A 315 -25.16 6.58 -3.30
N TRP A 316 -24.61 5.38 -3.12
CA TRP A 316 -23.61 4.83 -4.04
C TRP A 316 -24.14 4.84 -5.48
N PRO A 317 -23.39 5.40 -6.46
CA PRO A 317 -23.84 5.36 -7.84
C PRO A 317 -23.87 3.91 -8.32
N THR A 318 -24.98 3.50 -8.92
CA THR A 318 -25.19 2.13 -9.41
C THR A 318 -25.90 2.12 -10.75
N SER A 319 -25.74 1.04 -11.51
CA SER A 319 -26.36 0.78 -12.80
C SER A 319 -26.43 -0.74 -13.03
N SER A 320 -26.99 -1.16 -14.17
CA SER A 320 -26.96 -2.56 -14.60
C SER A 320 -25.58 -3.03 -15.09
N SER A 321 -24.65 -2.11 -15.31
CA SER A 321 -23.28 -2.45 -15.70
C SER A 321 -22.44 -2.88 -14.50
N THR A 322 -21.32 -3.55 -14.74
CA THR A 322 -20.37 -3.88 -13.66
C THR A 322 -19.82 -2.63 -12.98
N TRP A 323 -19.56 -1.58 -13.76
CA TRP A 323 -19.06 -0.30 -13.27
C TRP A 323 -20.02 0.85 -13.56
N THR A 324 -19.96 1.87 -12.73
CA THR A 324 -20.76 3.09 -12.89
C THR A 324 -19.88 4.32 -12.72
N THR A 325 -19.97 5.24 -13.68
CA THR A 325 -19.44 6.60 -13.54
C THR A 325 -20.55 7.55 -13.11
N GLY A 326 -20.33 8.28 -12.03
CA GLY A 326 -21.27 9.26 -11.48
C GLY A 326 -21.61 10.40 -12.44
N ARG A 327 -22.67 11.18 -12.13
CA ARG A 327 -23.09 12.34 -12.93
C ARG A 327 -22.15 13.53 -12.80
N GLY A 328 -21.41 13.61 -11.70
CA GLY A 328 -20.46 14.69 -11.44
C GLY A 328 -19.30 14.69 -12.43
N ARG A 329 -18.75 15.89 -12.67
CA ARG A 329 -17.54 16.07 -13.47
C ARG A 329 -16.65 17.08 -12.78
N GLY A 330 -15.38 16.74 -12.62
CA GLY A 330 -14.39 17.65 -12.08
C GLY A 330 -13.14 17.67 -12.93
N VAL A 331 -12.31 18.66 -12.65
CA VAL A 331 -10.89 18.66 -13.02
C VAL A 331 -10.11 18.69 -11.71
N GLY A 332 -8.86 18.24 -11.74
CA GLY A 332 -7.98 18.47 -10.61
C GLY A 332 -6.63 19.00 -11.05
N SER A 333 -5.89 19.48 -10.06
CA SER A 333 -4.54 20.00 -10.23
C SER A 333 -3.77 19.81 -8.94
N CYS A 334 -2.49 19.49 -9.06
CA CYS A 334 -1.59 19.47 -7.91
C CYS A 334 -1.22 20.89 -7.49
N ASP A 335 -1.37 21.19 -6.22
CA ASP A 335 -1.00 22.48 -5.64
C ASP A 335 -0.46 22.33 -4.20
N GLU A 336 0.07 23.41 -3.65
CA GLU A 336 0.59 23.43 -2.28
C GLU A 336 0.05 24.66 -1.54
N VAL A 337 -0.68 24.41 -0.44
CA VAL A 337 -1.27 25.46 0.40
C VAL A 337 -0.82 25.23 1.83
N TYR A 338 -0.19 26.24 2.44
CA TYR A 338 0.36 26.16 3.81
C TYR A 338 1.25 24.93 4.07
N GLY A 339 2.01 24.49 3.07
CA GLY A 339 2.92 23.35 3.16
C GLY A 339 2.23 21.98 3.05
N ILE A 340 0.94 21.95 2.72
CA ILE A 340 0.18 20.74 2.37
C ILE A 340 0.10 20.68 0.85
N ARG A 341 0.74 19.66 0.26
CA ARG A 341 0.79 19.43 -1.18
C ARG A 341 -0.08 18.24 -1.58
N GLU A 342 -1.14 18.51 -2.32
CA GLU A 342 -2.20 17.54 -2.63
C GLU A 342 -2.78 17.77 -4.03
N TYR A 343 -3.60 16.82 -4.49
CA TYR A 343 -4.37 16.92 -5.72
C TYR A 343 -5.74 17.52 -5.43
N HIS A 344 -5.90 18.80 -5.70
CA HIS A 344 -7.17 19.50 -5.48
C HIS A 344 -8.15 19.21 -6.60
N ILE A 345 -9.33 18.70 -6.24
CA ILE A 345 -10.44 18.40 -7.14
C ILE A 345 -11.43 19.57 -7.13
N ARG A 346 -11.65 20.15 -8.32
CA ARG A 346 -12.68 21.15 -8.55
C ARG A 346 -13.80 20.59 -9.42
N MET A 347 -14.98 20.46 -8.83
CA MET A 347 -16.17 20.02 -9.55
C MET A 347 -16.68 21.13 -10.49
N ILE A 348 -16.80 20.79 -11.77
CA ILE A 348 -17.41 21.62 -12.82
C ILE A 348 -18.91 21.30 -12.93
N ARG A 349 -19.26 20.01 -12.81
CA ARG A 349 -20.63 19.53 -12.65
C ARG A 349 -20.74 18.99 -11.22
N PRO A 350 -21.53 19.62 -10.35
CA PRO A 350 -21.60 19.24 -8.94
C PRO A 350 -21.98 17.78 -8.73
N GLN A 351 -21.40 17.19 -7.70
CA GLN A 351 -21.82 15.94 -7.07
C GLN A 351 -21.45 16.09 -5.59
N PRO A 352 -22.32 15.65 -4.65
CA PRO A 352 -21.99 15.67 -3.23
C PRO A 352 -20.73 14.85 -2.95
N ILE A 353 -19.76 15.50 -2.32
CA ILE A 353 -18.51 14.92 -1.84
C ILE A 353 -18.29 15.50 -0.46
N ASN A 354 -18.36 14.66 0.57
CA ASN A 354 -18.04 15.07 1.93
C ASN A 354 -16.58 14.72 2.21
N GLN A 355 -15.83 15.72 2.64
CA GLN A 355 -14.52 15.47 3.21
C GLN A 355 -14.65 14.95 4.63
N LEU A 356 -13.78 14.02 4.97
CA LEU A 356 -13.63 13.59 6.35
C LEU A 356 -12.54 14.41 7.03
N PRO A 357 -12.75 14.84 8.29
CA PRO A 357 -11.72 15.56 9.03
C PRO A 357 -10.39 14.82 8.99
N LEU A 358 -9.31 15.53 8.60
CA LEU A 358 -7.95 15.01 8.44
C LEU A 358 -7.72 13.98 7.32
N LEU A 359 -8.79 13.44 6.71
CA LEU A 359 -8.71 12.47 5.63
C LEU A 359 -9.15 13.03 4.28
N ASP A 360 -9.62 14.27 4.22
CA ASP A 360 -10.06 14.95 3.00
C ASP A 360 -10.94 14.06 2.11
N THR A 361 -10.58 13.88 0.84
CA THR A 361 -11.24 12.96 -0.10
C THR A 361 -10.41 11.71 -0.36
N HIS A 362 -9.70 11.20 0.65
CA HIS A 362 -8.84 10.02 0.56
C HIS A 362 -9.52 8.79 -0.07
N ASP A 363 -10.83 8.63 0.08
CA ASP A 363 -11.59 7.54 -0.56
C ASP A 363 -11.80 7.71 -2.07
N LEU A 364 -11.54 8.92 -2.59
CA LEU A 364 -11.62 9.26 -4.01
C LEU A 364 -10.27 9.24 -4.72
N ASP A 365 -9.16 9.03 -4.01
CA ASP A 365 -7.81 9.10 -4.58
C ASP A 365 -7.65 8.22 -5.83
N PHE A 366 -8.25 7.02 -5.84
CA PHE A 366 -8.34 6.16 -7.02
C PHE A 366 -9.59 6.39 -7.87
N SER A 367 -10.74 6.65 -7.25
CA SER A 367 -12.03 6.59 -7.92
C SER A 367 -12.31 7.82 -8.79
N PHE A 368 -11.78 8.99 -8.43
CA PHE A 368 -11.90 10.20 -9.23
C PHE A 368 -10.95 10.14 -10.44
N GLY A 369 -11.51 10.01 -11.64
CA GLY A 369 -10.70 9.85 -12.85
C GLY A 369 -10.02 8.50 -12.98
N LEU A 370 -10.57 7.44 -12.37
CA LEU A 370 -10.02 6.08 -12.42
C LEU A 370 -9.66 5.62 -13.85
N ASP A 371 -10.51 5.89 -14.83
CA ASP A 371 -10.25 5.52 -16.24
C ASP A 371 -9.02 6.22 -16.82
N ARG A 372 -8.74 7.46 -16.37
CA ARG A 372 -7.52 8.18 -16.74
C ARG A 372 -6.29 7.51 -16.13
N LEU A 373 -6.36 7.09 -14.87
CA LEU A 373 -5.27 6.35 -14.21
C LEU A 373 -4.99 5.01 -14.91
N VAL A 374 -6.03 4.25 -15.24
CA VAL A 374 -5.90 2.99 -16.01
C VAL A 374 -5.32 3.25 -17.39
N GLY A 375 -5.72 4.35 -18.05
CA GLY A 375 -5.12 4.76 -19.32
C GLY A 375 -3.63 5.13 -19.20
N ILE A 376 -3.20 5.74 -18.09
CA ILE A 376 -1.77 5.97 -17.81
C ILE A 376 -1.06 4.63 -17.63
N ALA A 377 -1.62 3.71 -16.84
CA ALA A 377 -1.03 2.39 -16.62
C ALA A 377 -0.89 1.59 -17.93
N ALA A 378 -1.89 1.65 -18.81
CA ALA A 378 -1.85 0.99 -20.12
C ALA A 378 -0.70 1.53 -20.99
N ARG A 379 -0.57 2.86 -21.10
CA ARG A 379 0.54 3.48 -21.83
C ARG A 379 1.89 3.11 -21.22
N GLN A 380 2.01 3.15 -19.90
CA GLN A 380 3.23 2.76 -19.20
C GLN A 380 3.63 1.29 -19.47
N ALA A 381 2.65 0.39 -19.51
CA ALA A 381 2.87 -1.02 -19.86
C ALA A 381 3.33 -1.20 -21.31
N GLU A 382 2.71 -0.49 -22.25
CA GLU A 382 3.06 -0.50 -23.67
C GLU A 382 4.47 0.05 -23.91
N ASP A 383 4.77 1.22 -23.33
CA ASP A 383 6.07 1.88 -23.45
C ASP A 383 7.19 1.02 -22.83
N TRP A 384 6.93 0.43 -21.66
CA TRP A 384 7.88 -0.51 -21.05
C TRP A 384 8.14 -1.71 -21.96
N ARG A 385 7.10 -2.31 -22.54
CA ARG A 385 7.23 -3.48 -23.43
C ARG A 385 7.99 -3.13 -24.72
N ALA A 386 7.82 -1.91 -25.24
CA ALA A 386 8.50 -1.43 -26.43
C ALA A 386 10.01 -1.21 -26.21
N HIS A 387 10.43 -0.85 -25.01
CA HIS A 387 11.83 -0.55 -24.66
C HIS A 387 12.57 -1.68 -23.92
N SER A 388 11.85 -2.76 -23.55
CA SER A 388 12.42 -3.93 -22.87
C SER A 388 12.73 -5.11 -23.81
N ARG A 389 12.41 -4.95 -25.10
CA ARG A 389 12.83 -5.82 -26.20
C ARG A 389 14.05 -5.22 -26.85
#